data_AF-A0A4U0X4B8-F1
#
_entry.id   AF-A0A4U0X4B8-F1
#
_cell.length_a   1.000
_cell.length_b   1.000
_cell.length_c   1.000
_cell.angle_alpha   90.00
_cell.angle_beta   90.00
_cell.angle_gamma   90.00
#
_symmetry.space_group_name_H-M   'P 1'
#
loop_
_entity.id
_entity.type
_entity.pdbx_description
1 polymer ?
#
loop_
_entity_poly.entity_id
_entity_poly.type
_entity_poly.pdbx_seq_one_letter_code
_entity_poly.pdbx_strand_id
1 'polypeptide(L)'
;MAMTLRAAIRTHLAAWPFNNAAPTPYIELPRASQMGLTSDVAVPLPFVGCRRWKTWYARHNESLTRSSDYFTTGTWCGYYADLDTHGTGRGGQVVPPMTGIRFRATPVRTSGPADYSLQADNCRDGAGPFNISGNLVPSKGLGTREVRFEGIKHYTNSSTTFLWDLRATPFGLTGFWGNTRDNMRHHFFEEGICRLGLVWLWKESWTQES
;
A
#
# COMPACT_ATOMS: atom_id res chain seq x y z
N MET A 1 7.79 2.86 -8.73
CA MET A 1 6.81 2.89 -7.63
C MET A 1 7.49 2.75 -6.27
N ALA A 2 7.93 1.57 -5.82
CA ALA A 2 8.63 1.42 -4.54
C ALA A 2 9.93 2.27 -4.44
N MET A 3 10.73 2.35 -5.51
CA MET A 3 11.89 3.25 -5.54
C MET A 3 11.53 4.74 -5.56
N THR A 4 10.45 5.11 -6.24
CA THR A 4 9.93 6.48 -6.28
C THR A 4 9.46 6.92 -4.89
N LEU A 5 8.75 6.04 -4.20
CA LEU A 5 8.31 6.27 -2.83
C LEU A 5 9.49 6.27 -1.85
N ARG A 6 10.45 5.35 -2.00
CA ARG A 6 11.70 5.35 -1.21
C ARG A 6 12.51 6.63 -1.41
N ALA A 7 12.55 7.16 -2.64
CA ALA A 7 13.18 8.43 -2.95
C ALA A 7 12.43 9.60 -2.27
N ALA A 8 11.10 9.65 -2.37
CA ALA A 8 10.28 10.66 -1.71
C ALA A 8 10.44 10.64 -0.17
N ILE A 9 10.46 9.45 0.45
CA ILE A 9 10.66 9.27 1.89
C ILE A 9 12.05 9.77 2.34
N ARG A 10 13.07 9.65 1.49
CA ARG A 10 14.42 10.15 1.80
C ARG A 10 14.55 11.67 1.70
N THR A 11 13.65 12.38 1.01
CA THR A 11 13.80 13.81 0.69
C THR A 11 13.06 14.78 1.62
N HIS A 12 12.62 14.30 2.80
CA HIS A 12 12.03 15.06 3.93
C HIS A 12 11.79 16.58 3.73
N LEU A 13 10.58 16.94 3.32
CA LEU A 13 10.00 18.26 3.62
C LEU A 13 8.74 17.99 4.46
N ALA A 14 8.66 18.62 5.63
CA ALA A 14 7.61 18.39 6.62
C ALA A 14 6.20 18.44 6.01
N ALA A 15 5.33 17.54 6.44
CA ALA A 15 3.97 17.42 5.97
C ALA A 15 3.09 18.59 6.42
N TRP A 16 2.38 19.21 5.48
CA TRP A 16 1.38 20.26 5.75
C TRP A 16 0.08 19.64 6.35
N PRO A 17 -0.70 20.34 7.21
CA PRO A 17 -0.59 21.73 7.67
C PRO A 17 0.23 21.90 8.96
N PHE A 18 1.05 20.93 9.33
CA PHE A 18 1.72 20.96 10.62
C PHE A 18 3.09 21.62 10.49
N ASN A 19 3.12 22.88 10.93
CA ASN A 19 4.32 23.62 11.30
C ASN A 19 5.29 22.71 12.07
N ASN A 20 6.57 23.05 12.03
CA ASN A 20 7.79 22.41 12.57
C ASN A 20 7.76 21.88 14.04
N ALA A 21 6.60 21.83 14.69
CA ALA A 21 6.34 21.47 16.06
C ALA A 21 5.50 20.18 16.25
N ALA A 22 4.99 19.54 15.19
CA ALA A 22 4.38 18.22 15.35
C ALA A 22 5.49 17.14 15.37
N PRO A 23 5.70 16.41 16.48
CA PRO A 23 6.54 15.22 16.47
C PRO A 23 5.84 14.17 15.59
N THR A 24 6.13 14.23 14.30
CA THR A 24 5.70 13.21 13.37
C THR A 24 6.49 11.97 13.73
N PRO A 25 5.87 10.90 14.26
CA PRO A 25 6.62 9.68 14.54
C PRO A 25 7.29 9.24 13.24
N TYR A 26 8.60 9.02 13.26
CA TYR A 26 9.32 8.45 12.13
C TYR A 26 9.36 6.94 12.31
N ILE A 27 8.96 6.21 11.28
CA ILE A 27 9.14 4.76 11.21
C ILE A 27 10.20 4.48 10.16
N GLU A 28 11.19 3.68 10.54
CA GLU A 28 12.26 3.24 9.64
C GLU A 28 11.70 2.48 8.44
N LEU A 29 12.36 2.64 7.30
CA LEU A 29 12.04 1.85 6.13
C LEU A 29 12.56 0.42 6.30
N PRO A 30 11.82 -0.59 5.81
CA PRO A 30 12.23 -1.96 5.99
C PRO A 30 13.51 -2.26 5.20
N ARG A 31 14.42 -3.07 5.78
CA ARG A 31 15.66 -3.50 5.11
C ARG A 31 15.41 -4.79 4.33
N ALA A 32 16.06 -4.93 3.18
CA ALA A 32 15.90 -6.11 2.31
C ALA A 32 16.23 -7.43 3.02
N SER A 33 17.17 -7.42 3.96
CA SER A 33 17.57 -8.58 4.76
C SER A 33 16.56 -9.01 5.82
N GLN A 34 15.64 -8.13 6.22
CA GLN A 34 14.64 -8.37 7.26
C GLN A 34 13.29 -8.82 6.67
N MET A 35 13.12 -8.60 5.37
CA MET A 35 12.02 -9.15 4.60
C MET A 35 12.37 -10.62 4.40
N GLY A 36 11.56 -11.55 4.93
CA GLY A 36 11.77 -13.00 4.89
C GLY A 36 11.69 -13.58 3.48
N LEU A 37 12.49 -13.06 2.55
CA LEU A 37 12.78 -13.63 1.26
C LEU A 37 13.52 -14.93 1.55
N THR A 38 12.81 -16.05 1.49
CA THR A 38 13.47 -17.35 1.57
C THR A 38 14.53 -17.42 0.46
N SER A 39 15.68 -18.02 0.76
CA SER A 39 16.81 -18.19 -0.17
C SER A 39 16.44 -18.82 -1.51
N ASP A 40 15.29 -19.49 -1.56
CA ASP A 40 14.76 -20.21 -2.72
C ASP A 40 13.99 -19.30 -3.69
N VAL A 41 13.72 -18.05 -3.30
CA VAL A 41 13.05 -17.07 -4.14
C VAL A 41 14.10 -16.35 -4.98
N ALA A 42 14.49 -16.97 -6.10
CA ALA A 42 15.33 -16.33 -7.11
C ALA A 42 14.60 -15.13 -7.74
N VAL A 43 14.73 -13.96 -7.12
CA VAL A 43 14.17 -12.69 -7.61
C VAL A 43 14.92 -12.34 -8.91
N PRO A 44 14.24 -12.30 -10.08
CA PRO A 44 14.91 -11.90 -11.32
C PRO A 44 15.39 -10.46 -11.21
N LEU A 45 16.52 -10.11 -11.86
CA LEU A 45 16.97 -8.72 -11.85
C LEU A 45 15.86 -7.81 -12.41
N PRO A 46 15.51 -6.71 -11.71
CA PRO A 46 14.54 -5.77 -12.25
C PRO A 46 15.10 -5.25 -13.59
N PHE A 47 14.23 -5.10 -14.59
CA PHE A 47 14.54 -4.59 -15.93
C PHE A 47 15.31 -5.53 -16.88
N VAL A 48 15.84 -6.67 -16.42
CA VAL A 48 16.37 -7.72 -17.31
C VAL A 48 15.26 -8.71 -17.66
N GLY A 49 14.61 -8.51 -18.80
CA GLY A 49 13.53 -9.38 -19.27
C GLY A 49 12.20 -9.16 -18.53
N CYS A 50 11.58 -8.00 -18.78
CA CYS A 50 10.30 -7.53 -18.21
C CYS A 50 9.21 -8.62 -18.13
N ARG A 51 9.13 -9.53 -19.09
CA ARG A 51 8.18 -10.67 -19.06
C ARG A 51 8.46 -11.65 -17.92
N ARG A 52 9.73 -12.02 -17.68
CA ARG A 52 10.12 -12.92 -16.57
C ARG A 52 9.80 -12.29 -15.22
N TRP A 53 10.10 -10.99 -15.08
CA TRP A 53 9.73 -10.23 -13.89
C TRP A 53 8.21 -10.21 -13.67
N LYS A 54 7.42 -9.85 -14.70
CA LYS A 54 5.95 -9.84 -14.62
C LYS A 54 5.37 -11.20 -14.25
N THR A 55 5.86 -12.29 -14.85
CA THR A 55 5.39 -13.64 -14.55
C THR A 55 5.79 -14.10 -13.15
N TRP A 56 7.04 -13.85 -12.73
CA TRP A 56 7.49 -14.15 -11.38
C TRP A 56 6.66 -13.41 -10.34
N TYR A 57 6.45 -12.10 -10.57
CA TYR A 57 5.68 -11.24 -9.69
C TYR A 57 4.23 -11.69 -9.57
N ALA A 58 3.54 -11.96 -10.69
CA ALA A 58 2.15 -12.42 -10.67
C ALA A 58 1.99 -13.73 -9.88
N ARG A 59 2.93 -14.69 -10.04
CA ARG A 59 2.91 -15.95 -9.28
C ARG A 59 3.18 -15.74 -7.79
N HIS A 60 4.15 -14.90 -7.47
CA HIS A 60 4.50 -14.64 -6.07
C HIS A 60 3.39 -13.87 -5.35
N ASN A 61 2.82 -12.86 -6.00
CA ASN A 61 1.66 -12.13 -5.52
C ASN A 61 0.48 -13.08 -5.28
N GLU A 62 0.12 -13.93 -6.26
CA GLU A 62 -0.92 -14.97 -6.09
C GLU A 62 -0.63 -15.86 -4.87
N SER A 63 0.61 -16.33 -4.73
CA SER A 63 1.03 -17.20 -3.62
C SER A 63 0.91 -16.51 -2.26
N LEU A 64 1.31 -15.25 -2.13
CA LEU A 64 1.20 -14.48 -0.89
C LEU A 64 -0.27 -14.30 -0.48
N THR A 65 -1.17 -14.18 -1.46
CA THR A 65 -2.60 -13.96 -1.20
C THR A 65 -3.41 -15.22 -0.93
N ARG A 66 -2.83 -16.43 -1.06
CA ARG A 66 -3.53 -17.70 -0.79
C ARG A 66 -3.80 -17.95 0.70
N SER A 67 -2.99 -17.38 1.58
CA SER A 67 -3.21 -17.44 3.03
C SER A 67 -3.45 -16.04 3.56
N SER A 68 -4.39 -15.92 4.50
CA SER A 68 -4.59 -14.68 5.25
C SER A 68 -3.40 -14.34 6.14
N ASP A 69 -2.55 -15.31 6.50
CA ASP A 69 -1.41 -15.13 7.43
C ASP A 69 -0.45 -14.03 6.99
N TYR A 70 -0.26 -13.88 5.68
CA TYR A 70 0.55 -12.81 5.12
C TYR A 70 0.07 -11.46 5.66
N PHE A 71 -1.25 -11.23 5.64
CA PHE A 71 -1.90 -10.00 6.08
C PHE A 71 -2.13 -9.93 7.60
N THR A 72 -2.57 -11.01 8.23
CA THR A 72 -3.04 -11.00 9.62
C THR A 72 -1.94 -11.16 10.66
N THR A 73 -0.76 -11.65 10.26
CA THR A 73 0.34 -11.85 11.21
C THR A 73 1.12 -10.56 11.43
N GLY A 74 1.14 -10.11 12.68
CA GLY A 74 1.90 -8.94 13.15
C GLY A 74 1.13 -7.62 13.02
N THR A 75 1.83 -6.52 13.28
CA THR A 75 1.31 -5.16 13.09
C THR A 75 1.96 -4.55 11.85
N TRP A 76 1.16 -3.84 11.07
CA TRP A 76 1.58 -3.13 9.87
C TRP A 76 1.70 -1.63 10.15
N CYS A 77 2.62 -1.01 9.42
CA CYS A 77 2.82 0.42 9.35
C CYS A 77 3.04 0.85 7.91
N GLY A 78 3.06 2.14 7.63
CA GLY A 78 3.20 2.60 6.26
C GLY A 78 3.33 4.10 6.06
N TYR A 79 3.61 4.49 4.82
CA TYR A 79 3.56 5.88 4.37
C TYR A 79 2.64 6.03 3.16
N TYR A 80 2.22 7.27 2.96
CA TYR A 80 1.66 7.73 1.71
C TYR A 80 2.49 8.90 1.18
N ALA A 81 2.52 9.03 -0.13
CA ALA A 81 3.09 10.17 -0.82
C ALA A 81 2.08 10.70 -1.83
N ASP A 82 2.07 12.01 -2.02
CA ASP A 82 1.29 12.65 -3.06
C ASP A 82 2.02 12.54 -4.41
N LEU A 83 1.30 12.17 -5.46
CA LEU A 83 1.77 12.35 -6.83
C LEU A 83 1.49 13.82 -7.15
N ASP A 84 2.45 14.58 -7.70
CA ASP A 84 2.25 16.00 -8.04
C ASP A 84 1.21 16.17 -9.16
N THR A 85 -0.06 15.95 -8.84
CA THR A 85 -1.18 15.93 -9.76
C THR A 85 -1.63 17.35 -10.10
N HIS A 86 -1.15 18.35 -9.35
CA HIS A 86 -1.51 19.76 -9.50
C HIS A 86 -0.41 20.64 -10.09
N GLY A 87 0.75 20.08 -10.49
CA GLY A 87 1.83 20.86 -11.11
C GLY A 87 2.40 21.95 -10.21
N THR A 88 2.30 21.76 -8.88
CA THR A 88 2.66 22.78 -7.89
C THR A 88 4.15 22.82 -7.59
N GLY A 89 4.93 21.86 -8.14
CA GLY A 89 6.34 21.68 -7.80
C GLY A 89 6.55 21.11 -6.39
N ARG A 90 5.48 20.58 -5.76
CA ARG A 90 5.46 20.04 -4.40
C ARG A 90 5.35 18.51 -4.37
N GLY A 91 5.51 17.85 -5.51
CA GLY A 91 5.54 16.40 -5.61
C GLY A 91 6.47 15.74 -4.60
N GLY A 92 5.97 14.74 -3.89
CA GLY A 92 6.79 13.94 -2.99
C GLY A 92 6.73 14.35 -1.51
N GLN A 93 5.74 15.13 -1.07
CA GLN A 93 5.48 15.28 0.36
C GLN A 93 5.05 13.93 0.95
N VAL A 94 5.86 13.45 1.89
CA VAL A 94 5.57 12.25 2.68
C VAL A 94 4.80 12.69 3.90
N VAL A 95 3.62 12.14 4.03
CA VAL A 95 2.69 12.51 5.09
C VAL A 95 2.97 11.62 6.31
N PRO A 96 2.59 12.00 7.55
CA PRO A 96 2.89 11.20 8.74
C PRO A 96 2.55 9.72 8.58
N PRO A 97 3.35 8.82 9.17
CA PRO A 97 3.16 7.41 8.93
C PRO A 97 1.85 6.92 9.52
N MET A 98 1.34 5.89 8.88
CA MET A 98 0.27 5.07 9.37
C MET A 98 0.84 3.99 10.30
N THR A 99 0.22 3.82 11.47
CA THR A 99 0.65 2.90 12.53
C THR A 99 -0.52 2.09 13.08
N GLY A 100 -0.20 0.98 13.75
CA GLY A 100 -1.19 0.18 14.48
C GLY A 100 -2.15 -0.59 13.59
N ILE A 101 -1.80 -0.80 12.31
CA ILE A 101 -2.66 -1.51 11.37
C ILE A 101 -2.57 -3.01 11.66
N ARG A 102 -3.63 -3.59 12.23
CA ARG A 102 -3.76 -5.04 12.45
C ARG A 102 -4.90 -5.58 11.62
N PHE A 103 -4.57 -6.17 10.48
CA PHE A 103 -5.58 -6.75 9.61
C PHE A 103 -6.22 -7.98 10.21
N ARG A 104 -7.54 -8.06 10.10
CA ARG A 104 -8.35 -9.26 10.26
C ARG A 104 -8.86 -9.65 8.89
N ALA A 105 -8.80 -10.94 8.57
CA ALA A 105 -9.30 -11.48 7.33
C ALA A 105 -10.60 -12.25 7.57
N THR A 106 -11.64 -11.91 6.83
CA THR A 106 -12.91 -12.65 6.85
C THR A 106 -13.12 -13.26 5.46
N PRO A 107 -13.33 -14.58 5.36
CA PRO A 107 -13.64 -15.22 4.08
C PRO A 107 -14.89 -14.61 3.45
N VAL A 108 -14.80 -14.24 2.19
CA VAL A 108 -15.95 -13.84 1.38
C VAL A 108 -16.61 -15.11 0.87
N ARG A 109 -17.91 -15.26 1.09
CA ARG A 109 -18.69 -16.41 0.59
C ARG A 109 -18.94 -16.25 -0.91
N THR A 110 -17.91 -16.41 -1.72
CA THR A 110 -17.97 -16.46 -3.18
C THR A 110 -17.43 -17.81 -3.67
N SER A 111 -17.97 -18.31 -4.79
CA SER A 111 -17.69 -19.63 -5.38
C SER A 111 -16.31 -19.75 -6.06
N GLY A 112 -15.35 -18.89 -5.70
CA GLY A 112 -14.01 -18.80 -6.28
C GLY A 112 -12.88 -19.04 -5.25
N PRO A 113 -11.61 -19.06 -5.69
CA PRO A 113 -10.47 -19.31 -4.81
C PRO A 113 -10.34 -18.22 -3.74
N ALA A 114 -10.58 -18.60 -2.47
CA ALA A 114 -10.30 -17.88 -1.23
C ALA A 114 -10.26 -16.34 -1.34
N ASP A 115 -11.39 -15.73 -1.68
CA ASP A 115 -11.55 -14.29 -1.58
C ASP A 115 -11.62 -13.91 -0.09
N TYR A 116 -10.72 -13.04 0.38
CA TYR A 116 -10.76 -12.49 1.74
C TYR A 116 -11.14 -11.02 1.70
N SER A 117 -11.99 -10.61 2.63
CA SER A 117 -12.12 -9.21 3.02
C SER A 117 -11.14 -8.93 4.15
N LEU A 118 -10.42 -7.81 4.07
CA LEU A 118 -9.48 -7.36 5.09
C LEU A 118 -10.04 -6.15 5.80
N GLN A 119 -9.90 -6.12 7.13
CA GLN A 119 -10.33 -5.00 7.97
C GLN A 119 -9.30 -4.70 9.04
N ALA A 120 -9.08 -3.43 9.35
CA ALA A 120 -8.30 -2.99 10.49
C ALA A 120 -8.97 -1.76 11.12
N ASP A 121 -9.16 -1.77 12.43
CA ASP A 121 -9.81 -0.67 13.16
C ASP A 121 -8.81 0.04 14.07
N ASN A 122 -9.17 1.25 14.49
CA ASN A 122 -8.42 2.03 15.48
C ASN A 122 -6.95 2.28 15.08
N CYS A 123 -6.69 2.35 13.77
CA CYS A 123 -5.39 2.72 13.21
C CYS A 123 -5.16 4.22 13.42
N ARG A 124 -3.91 4.68 13.30
CA ARG A 124 -3.56 6.11 13.49
C ARG A 124 -2.55 6.60 12.48
N ASP A 125 -2.72 7.83 12.04
CA ASP A 125 -1.66 8.62 11.40
C ASP A 125 -1.69 10.07 11.93
N GLY A 126 -0.96 10.97 11.29
CA GLY A 126 -0.88 12.37 11.69
C GLY A 126 -2.14 13.20 11.46
N ALA A 127 -3.12 12.72 10.69
CA ALA A 127 -4.41 13.38 10.51
C ALA A 127 -5.44 12.90 11.54
N GLY A 128 -5.32 11.67 12.05
CA GLY A 128 -6.16 11.18 13.13
C GLY A 128 -6.38 9.67 13.13
N PRO A 129 -7.35 9.19 13.94
CA PRO A 129 -7.74 7.78 13.92
C PRO A 129 -8.49 7.42 12.64
N PHE A 130 -8.23 6.23 12.11
CA PHE A 130 -8.88 5.72 10.90
C PHE A 130 -9.08 4.20 10.94
N ASN A 131 -9.96 3.72 10.08
CA ASN A 131 -10.18 2.30 9.81
C ASN A 131 -9.85 2.00 8.35
N ILE A 132 -9.46 0.75 8.08
CA ILE A 132 -9.26 0.21 6.73
C ILE A 132 -10.25 -0.93 6.51
N SER A 133 -10.89 -0.98 5.36
CA SER A 133 -11.68 -2.14 4.91
C SER A 133 -11.48 -2.37 3.41
N GLY A 134 -11.61 -3.60 2.93
CA GLY A 134 -11.46 -3.87 1.50
C GLY A 134 -11.47 -5.34 1.15
N ASN A 135 -11.34 -5.65 -0.13
CA ASN A 135 -11.34 -7.02 -0.64
C ASN A 135 -10.07 -7.31 -1.43
N LEU A 136 -9.62 -8.56 -1.33
CA LEU A 136 -8.68 -9.11 -2.30
C LEU A 136 -9.45 -9.51 -3.55
N VAL A 137 -9.08 -8.95 -4.70
CA VAL A 137 -9.74 -9.23 -5.97
C VAL A 137 -8.72 -9.65 -7.03
N PRO A 138 -9.03 -10.63 -7.88
CA PRO A 138 -8.24 -10.90 -9.08
C PRO A 138 -8.19 -9.66 -9.99
N SER A 139 -7.00 -9.34 -10.49
CA SER A 139 -6.79 -8.26 -11.45
C SER A 139 -7.49 -8.59 -12.77
N LYS A 140 -8.22 -7.62 -13.33
CA LYS A 140 -8.96 -7.76 -14.59
C LYS A 140 -8.02 -7.58 -15.79
N GLY A 141 -7.10 -8.52 -15.98
CA GLY A 141 -6.16 -8.54 -17.09
C GLY A 141 -6.09 -9.92 -17.75
N LEU A 142 -6.15 -9.98 -19.09
CA LEU A 142 -6.00 -11.21 -19.86
C LEU A 142 -4.67 -11.89 -19.51
N GLY A 143 -4.74 -13.00 -18.76
CA GLY A 143 -3.60 -13.86 -18.42
C GLY A 143 -2.80 -13.49 -17.18
N THR A 144 -3.23 -12.49 -16.39
CA THR A 144 -2.56 -12.15 -15.11
C THR A 144 -3.29 -12.81 -13.94
N ARG A 145 -2.57 -13.59 -13.12
CA ARG A 145 -3.07 -14.12 -11.84
C ARG A 145 -2.80 -13.18 -10.66
N GLU A 146 -2.61 -11.91 -10.97
CA GLU A 146 -2.34 -10.90 -9.96
C GLU A 146 -3.60 -10.64 -9.12
N VAL A 147 -3.42 -10.52 -7.82
CA VAL A 147 -4.43 -10.20 -6.81
C VAL A 147 -4.13 -8.82 -6.26
N ARG A 148 -5.20 -8.03 -6.18
CA ARG A 148 -5.21 -6.63 -5.77
C ARG A 148 -5.94 -6.49 -4.46
N PHE A 149 -5.49 -5.62 -3.59
CA PHE A 149 -6.30 -5.16 -2.48
C PHE A 149 -7.02 -3.87 -2.88
N GLU A 150 -8.32 -3.98 -3.11
CA GLU A 150 -9.21 -2.83 -3.32
C GLU A 150 -9.74 -2.41 -1.96
N GLY A 151 -9.14 -1.37 -1.41
CA GLY A 151 -9.34 -0.92 -0.03
C GLY A 151 -9.96 0.46 0.08
N ILE A 152 -10.43 0.76 1.28
CA ILE A 152 -11.01 2.02 1.71
C ILE A 152 -10.37 2.37 3.05
N LYS A 153 -9.76 3.55 3.13
CA LYS A 153 -9.36 4.18 4.38
C LYS A 153 -10.40 5.23 4.75
N HIS A 154 -10.97 5.13 5.94
CA HIS A 154 -11.98 6.06 6.45
C HIS A 154 -11.54 6.60 7.81
N TYR A 155 -11.46 7.93 7.94
CA TYR A 155 -11.15 8.56 9.22
C TYR A 155 -12.36 8.47 10.15
N THR A 156 -12.18 8.03 11.40
CA THR A 156 -13.32 7.85 12.31
C THR A 156 -13.81 9.16 12.93
N ASN A 157 -13.04 10.23 12.81
CA ASN A 157 -13.35 11.57 13.28
C ASN A 157 -13.86 12.51 12.17
N SER A 158 -14.05 12.04 10.93
CA SER A 158 -14.60 12.85 9.83
C SER A 158 -15.30 11.96 8.80
N SER A 159 -15.92 12.54 7.77
CA SER A 159 -16.45 11.77 6.61
C SER A 159 -15.39 11.48 5.54
N THR A 160 -14.14 11.88 5.78
CA THR A 160 -13.07 11.79 4.78
C THR A 160 -12.70 10.34 4.52
N THR A 161 -12.73 9.97 3.24
CA THR A 161 -12.46 8.61 2.77
C THR A 161 -11.49 8.64 1.60
N PHE A 162 -10.57 7.68 1.57
CA PHE A 162 -9.66 7.45 0.47
C PHE A 162 -9.77 6.01 -0.04
N LEU A 163 -9.81 5.85 -1.36
CA LEU A 163 -9.76 4.56 -2.02
C LEU A 163 -8.32 4.12 -2.19
N TRP A 164 -8.06 2.83 -2.05
CA TRP A 164 -6.75 2.20 -2.22
C TRP A 164 -6.81 1.11 -3.30
N ASP A 165 -5.83 1.11 -4.19
CA ASP A 165 -5.58 0.08 -5.20
C ASP A 165 -4.16 -0.45 -4.99
N LEU A 166 -4.02 -1.48 -4.14
CA LEU A 166 -2.72 -2.00 -3.71
C LEU A 166 -2.44 -3.39 -4.27
N ARG A 167 -1.17 -3.77 -4.24
CA ARG A 167 -0.69 -5.11 -4.56
C ARG A 167 0.14 -5.67 -3.42
N ALA A 168 -0.04 -6.96 -3.14
CA ALA A 168 0.85 -7.71 -2.28
C ALA A 168 2.18 -7.96 -2.99
N THR A 169 3.26 -7.62 -2.32
CA THR A 169 4.64 -7.83 -2.76
C THR A 169 5.40 -8.50 -1.61
N PRO A 170 6.58 -9.10 -1.85
CA PRO A 170 7.42 -9.56 -0.74
C PRO A 170 7.78 -8.46 0.27
N PHE A 171 7.60 -7.20 -0.12
CA PHE A 171 7.97 -6.01 0.63
C PHE A 171 6.79 -5.30 1.27
N GLY A 172 5.62 -5.97 1.33
CA GLY A 172 4.41 -5.40 1.88
C GLY A 172 3.36 -5.08 0.82
N LEU A 173 2.43 -4.18 1.12
CA LEU A 173 1.38 -3.73 0.22
C LEU A 173 1.78 -2.40 -0.41
N THR A 174 1.80 -2.31 -1.75
CA THR A 174 2.13 -1.07 -2.44
C THR A 174 1.17 -0.79 -3.58
N GLY A 175 0.90 0.47 -3.85
CA GLY A 175 0.03 0.86 -4.94
C GLY A 175 -0.38 2.31 -4.82
N PHE A 176 -1.64 2.59 -5.14
CA PHE A 176 -2.16 3.93 -5.22
C PHE A 176 -3.20 4.21 -4.15
N TRP A 177 -3.29 5.47 -3.74
CA TRP A 177 -4.48 6.03 -3.09
C TRP A 177 -5.12 7.10 -3.96
N GLY A 178 -6.40 7.37 -3.71
CA GLY A 178 -7.18 8.29 -4.51
C GLY A 178 -8.60 8.49 -4.02
N ASN A 179 -9.44 9.07 -4.86
CA ASN A 179 -10.86 9.25 -4.61
C ASN A 179 -11.72 8.73 -5.77
N THR A 180 -13.04 8.67 -5.55
CA THR A 180 -14.02 8.36 -6.60
C THR A 180 -14.11 9.51 -7.61
N ARG A 181 -14.51 9.16 -8.82
CA ARG A 181 -14.57 9.94 -10.07
C ARG A 181 -15.22 11.33 -9.99
N ASP A 182 -16.05 11.62 -8.98
CA ASP A 182 -16.94 12.80 -9.02
C ASP A 182 -16.25 14.16 -8.83
N ASN A 183 -14.98 14.22 -8.40
CA ASN A 183 -14.39 15.48 -7.99
C ASN A 183 -13.29 16.09 -8.87
N MET A 184 -12.81 15.46 -9.95
CA MET A 184 -11.85 16.16 -10.85
C MET A 184 -11.99 15.83 -12.33
N ARG A 185 -12.15 16.90 -13.12
CA ARG A 185 -11.94 16.92 -14.58
C ARG A 185 -10.44 16.90 -14.83
N HIS A 186 -10.03 16.07 -15.78
CA HIS A 186 -8.71 16.00 -16.43
C HIS A 186 -7.68 14.99 -15.88
N HIS A 187 -7.25 14.15 -16.84
CA HIS A 187 -5.99 13.41 -16.96
C HIS A 187 -5.88 11.96 -16.44
N PHE A 188 -5.75 11.05 -17.44
CA PHE A 188 -5.28 9.66 -17.43
C PHE A 188 -5.96 8.68 -16.46
N PHE A 189 -7.02 7.99 -16.91
CA PHE A 189 -7.77 7.05 -16.07
C PHE A 189 -7.84 5.65 -16.68
N GLU A 190 -7.09 4.73 -16.09
CA GLU A 190 -7.38 3.30 -16.10
C GLU A 190 -8.00 2.96 -14.73
N GLU A 191 -9.20 2.37 -14.71
CA GLU A 191 -9.76 1.61 -13.57
C GLU A 191 -10.38 2.34 -12.36
N GLY A 192 -11.25 3.33 -12.57
CA GLY A 192 -12.29 3.71 -11.58
C GLY A 192 -11.85 4.48 -10.32
N ILE A 193 -10.56 4.59 -10.06
CA ILE A 193 -9.95 5.45 -9.03
C ILE A 193 -9.20 6.61 -9.68
N CYS A 194 -9.41 7.84 -9.19
CA CYS A 194 -8.53 8.96 -9.52
C CYS A 194 -7.27 8.86 -8.65
N ARG A 195 -6.15 8.41 -9.23
CA ARG A 195 -4.90 8.16 -8.50
C ARG A 195 -4.25 9.48 -8.10
N LEU A 196 -4.33 9.81 -6.82
CA LEU A 196 -3.77 11.03 -6.24
C LEU A 196 -2.37 10.81 -5.70
N GLY A 197 -2.07 9.60 -5.25
CA GLY A 197 -0.77 9.33 -4.66
C GLY A 197 -0.40 7.87 -4.55
N LEU A 198 0.73 7.60 -3.88
CA LEU A 198 1.26 6.27 -3.62
C LEU A 198 1.05 5.87 -2.16
N VAL A 199 0.81 4.59 -1.93
CA VAL A 199 0.79 3.97 -0.60
C VAL A 199 1.83 2.86 -0.54
N TRP A 200 2.48 2.73 0.61
CA TRP A 200 3.23 1.54 0.97
C TRP A 200 3.02 1.20 2.44
N LEU A 201 2.55 -0.03 2.67
CA LEU A 201 2.44 -0.65 3.98
C LEU A 201 3.42 -1.81 4.08
N TRP A 202 4.02 -2.02 5.23
CA TRP A 202 4.88 -3.15 5.53
C TRP A 202 4.73 -3.57 7.01
N LYS A 203 5.25 -4.73 7.39
CA LYS A 203 5.19 -5.19 8.79
C LYS A 203 6.18 -4.41 9.65
N GLU A 204 5.75 -3.93 10.81
CA GLU A 204 6.61 -3.17 11.75
C GLU A 204 7.87 -3.95 12.13
N SER A 205 7.78 -5.28 12.27
CA SER A 205 8.93 -6.14 12.58
C SER A 205 10.03 -6.12 11.52
N TRP A 206 9.76 -5.65 10.30
CA TRP A 206 10.78 -5.51 9.25
C TRP A 206 11.61 -4.23 9.37
N THR A 207 11.39 -3.44 10.43
CA THR A 207 12.07 -2.15 10.66
C THR A 207 12.90 -2.13 11.94
N GLN A 208 12.77 -3.13 12.81
CA GLN A 208 13.46 -3.17 14.08
C GLN A 208 14.86 -3.77 13.90
N GLU A 209 15.88 -3.11 14.46
CA GLU A 209 17.23 -3.69 14.54
C GLU A 209 17.19 -4.93 15.45
N SER A 210 17.63 -6.06 14.89
CA SER A 210 17.95 -7.29 15.63
C SER A 210 19.36 -7.21 16.19
#